data_AF-A0A0L7M3W5-F1
#
_entry.id   AF-A0A0L7M3W5-F1
#
_cell.length_a   1.000
_cell.length_b   1.000
_cell.length_c   1.000
_cell.angle_alpha   90.00
_cell.angle_beta   90.00
_cell.angle_gamma   90.00
#
_symmetry.space_group_name_H-M   'P 1'
#
loop_
_entity.id
_entity.type
_entity.pdbx_description
1 polymer ?
#
loop_
_entity_poly.entity_id
_entity_poly.type
_entity_poly.pdbx_seq_one_letter_code
_entity_poly.pdbx_strand_id
1 'polypeptide(L)'
;MKVHYINILLFALPLNILEHNKNEPHTTPNHTQTTRSLCECKLYSPTNYDSDPEMKRVMQQFVDRTTQRFHEYDERMQSKRMQCKEQCDKEIQNIILKDKLEKELMDKFATLQTDIQSDAIPTCDKSTFKIEELSIGSLDSIINTNTYTDVTLISGFIQTEYSRLGCGDILTRPNKPICTFVNERIGATSRGTGVSPKNFIETTVETMVSEAESVAAAKAAEVAAAKTPEFTTRNIAAVEAATTPYYTPIIASIIAIEVIVLIMVIIYLILRYRRKKKMKKKLQYIKLLKE
;
A
#
# COMPACT_ATOMS: atom_id res chain seq x y z
N MET A 1 -1.35 -19.84 -4.79
CA MET A 1 -0.28 -18.91 -5.24
C MET A 1 1.15 -19.48 -5.17
N LYS A 2 1.54 -20.33 -4.20
CA LYS A 2 2.93 -20.85 -4.11
C LYS A 2 3.35 -21.83 -5.22
N VAL A 3 2.41 -22.54 -5.86
CA VAL A 3 2.72 -23.55 -6.89
C VAL A 3 3.09 -22.93 -8.24
N HIS A 4 2.53 -21.75 -8.57
CA HIS A 4 2.85 -21.06 -9.83
C HIS A 4 4.22 -20.38 -9.83
N TYR A 5 4.75 -20.01 -8.65
CA TYR A 5 6.10 -19.44 -8.54
C TYR A 5 7.19 -20.47 -8.86
N ILE A 6 6.98 -21.74 -8.49
CA ILE A 6 7.93 -22.83 -8.76
C ILE A 6 8.02 -23.13 -10.27
N ASN A 7 6.89 -23.07 -11.00
CA ASN A 7 6.88 -23.27 -12.44
C ASN A 7 7.51 -22.12 -13.23
N ILE A 8 7.36 -20.87 -12.78
CA ILE A 8 8.02 -19.71 -13.42
C ILE A 8 9.53 -19.76 -13.20
N LEU A 9 9.98 -20.17 -12.01
CA LEU A 9 11.41 -20.30 -11.68
C LEU A 9 12.09 -21.41 -12.52
N LEU A 10 11.38 -22.51 -12.79
CA LEU A 10 11.88 -23.62 -13.62
C LEU A 10 12.06 -23.24 -15.10
N PHE A 11 11.35 -22.23 -15.60
CA PHE A 11 11.49 -21.73 -16.98
C PHE A 11 12.61 -20.68 -17.14
N ALA A 12 13.04 -20.00 -16.07
CA ALA A 12 14.10 -19.00 -16.13
C ALA A 12 15.51 -19.62 -16.18
N LEU A 13 15.73 -20.78 -15.55
CA LEU A 13 17.03 -21.47 -15.54
C LEU A 13 17.59 -21.79 -16.94
N PRO A 14 16.81 -22.32 -17.92
CA PRO A 14 17.35 -22.59 -19.25
C PRO A 14 17.62 -21.34 -20.09
N LEU A 15 16.98 -20.20 -19.80
CA LEU A 15 17.21 -18.93 -20.51
C LEU A 15 18.55 -18.28 -20.12
N ASN A 16 18.95 -18.37 -18.85
CA ASN A 16 20.24 -17.88 -18.38
C ASN A 16 21.44 -18.70 -18.91
N ILE A 17 21.22 -19.96 -19.33
CA ILE A 17 22.27 -20.80 -19.90
C ILE A 17 22.50 -20.47 -21.39
N LEU A 18 21.53 -19.86 -22.07
CA LEU A 18 21.67 -19.44 -23.48
C LEU A 18 22.37 -18.08 -23.64
N GLU A 19 22.36 -17.25 -22.59
CA GLU A 19 22.97 -15.91 -22.59
C GLU A 19 24.47 -15.93 -22.25
N HIS A 20 24.99 -17.04 -21.70
CA HIS A 20 26.42 -17.18 -21.37
C HIS A 20 27.22 -17.87 -22.49
N ASN A 21 27.23 -17.29 -23.69
CA ASN A 21 28.22 -17.65 -24.72
C ASN A 21 29.18 -16.47 -24.90
N LYS A 22 30.23 -16.45 -24.07
CA LYS A 22 31.36 -15.53 -24.22
C LYS A 22 32.22 -15.97 -25.40
N ASN A 23 31.91 -15.46 -26.58
CA ASN A 23 32.86 -15.39 -27.68
C ASN A 23 32.74 -14.00 -28.28
N GLU A 24 33.54 -13.05 -27.77
CA GLU A 24 33.74 -11.76 -28.43
C GLU A 24 34.78 -11.93 -29.54
N PRO A 25 34.46 -11.59 -30.81
CA PRO A 25 35.47 -11.17 -31.77
C PRO A 25 35.72 -9.67 -31.54
N HIS A 26 36.86 -9.32 -30.95
CA HIS A 26 37.31 -7.94 -30.89
C HIS A 26 37.48 -7.40 -32.31
N THR A 27 36.62 -6.46 -32.71
CA THR A 27 36.75 -5.74 -33.97
C THR A 27 37.48 -4.44 -33.70
N THR A 28 38.71 -4.36 -34.19
CA THR A 28 39.57 -3.18 -34.14
C THR A 28 38.90 -2.03 -34.91
N PRO A 29 38.82 -0.80 -34.34
CA PRO A 29 38.12 0.31 -34.99
C PRO A 29 39.01 0.96 -36.05
N ASN A 30 38.91 0.48 -37.30
CA ASN A 30 39.40 1.24 -38.45
C ASN A 30 38.32 2.22 -38.90
N HIS A 31 38.44 3.47 -38.46
CA HIS A 31 37.62 4.56 -38.96
C HIS A 31 37.97 4.86 -40.41
N THR A 32 37.16 4.37 -41.34
CA THR A 32 37.14 4.88 -42.70
C THR A 32 35.86 5.70 -42.83
N GLN A 33 35.97 7.02 -42.78
CA GLN A 33 34.85 7.92 -43.07
C GLN A 33 34.37 7.65 -44.49
N THR A 34 33.29 6.88 -44.61
CA THR A 34 32.56 6.78 -45.86
C THR A 34 31.45 7.83 -45.81
N THR A 35 31.83 9.10 -45.97
CA THR A 35 30.88 10.14 -46.41
C THR A 35 30.54 9.86 -47.88
N ARG A 36 29.76 8.79 -48.12
CA ARG A 36 29.10 8.58 -49.40
C ARG A 36 27.87 9.46 -49.42
N SER A 37 28.04 10.66 -49.95
CA SER A 37 26.92 11.53 -50.29
C SER A 37 25.92 10.77 -51.17
N LEU A 38 24.62 10.98 -50.95
CA LEU A 38 23.51 10.40 -51.72
C LEU A 38 23.49 10.83 -53.22
N CYS A 39 24.58 11.44 -53.72
CA CYS A 39 24.69 12.02 -55.05
C CYS A 39 25.15 11.02 -56.13
N GLU A 40 25.67 9.85 -55.75
CA GLU A 40 26.18 8.85 -56.73
C GLU A 40 25.09 7.96 -57.37
N CYS A 41 23.85 7.96 -56.88
CA CYS A 41 22.80 7.08 -57.43
C CYS A 41 22.27 7.49 -58.82
N LYS A 42 22.68 8.64 -59.37
CA LYS A 42 22.23 9.09 -60.70
C LYS A 42 23.02 8.50 -61.87
N LEU A 43 24.21 7.94 -61.65
CA LEU A 43 25.06 7.38 -62.72
C LEU A 43 24.75 5.91 -63.08
N TYR A 44 23.96 5.22 -62.26
CA TYR A 44 23.58 3.82 -62.46
C TYR A 44 22.05 3.63 -62.54
N SER A 45 21.35 4.58 -63.16
CA SER A 45 19.94 4.42 -63.54
C SER A 45 19.84 4.08 -65.04
N PRO A 46 19.87 2.79 -65.42
CA PRO A 46 19.30 2.30 -66.67
C PRO A 46 17.88 2.81 -66.83
N THR A 47 17.59 3.43 -67.97
CA THR A 47 16.30 4.01 -68.35
C THR A 47 15.18 2.97 -68.56
N ASN A 48 15.42 1.68 -68.27
CA ASN A 48 14.53 0.57 -68.63
C ASN A 48 14.42 -0.53 -67.55
N TYR A 49 14.50 -0.19 -66.26
CA TYR A 49 14.34 -1.18 -65.18
C TYR A 49 12.89 -1.61 -64.93
N ASP A 50 11.90 -0.79 -65.32
CA ASP A 50 10.47 -1.10 -65.13
C ASP A 50 9.93 -2.19 -66.07
N SER A 51 10.64 -2.43 -67.18
CA SER A 51 10.21 -3.38 -68.22
C SER A 51 10.83 -4.77 -68.07
N ASP A 52 11.82 -4.94 -67.17
CA ASP A 52 12.49 -6.22 -66.95
C ASP A 52 11.61 -7.13 -66.07
N PRO A 53 11.16 -8.29 -66.58
CA PRO A 53 10.30 -9.21 -65.85
C PRO A 53 10.97 -9.79 -64.58
N GLU A 54 12.30 -9.91 -64.51
CA GLU A 54 12.97 -10.33 -63.28
C GLU A 54 12.96 -9.23 -62.22
N MET A 55 13.27 -7.98 -62.61
CA MET A 55 13.25 -6.83 -61.71
C MET A 55 11.85 -6.60 -61.12
N LYS A 56 10.81 -6.74 -61.95
CA LYS A 56 9.42 -6.60 -61.52
C LYS A 56 9.03 -7.65 -60.46
N ARG A 57 9.50 -8.89 -60.59
CA ARG A 57 9.27 -9.97 -59.60
C ARG A 57 9.97 -9.69 -58.27
N VAL A 58 11.21 -9.20 -58.30
CA VAL A 58 11.96 -8.84 -57.08
C VAL A 58 11.31 -7.67 -56.36
N MET A 59 10.89 -6.65 -57.11
CA MET A 59 10.18 -5.50 -56.57
C MET A 59 8.85 -5.92 -55.92
N GLN A 60 8.06 -6.76 -56.59
CA GLN A 60 6.80 -7.29 -56.06
C GLN A 60 7.02 -8.06 -54.76
N GLN A 61 8.02 -8.95 -54.73
CA GLN A 61 8.34 -9.74 -53.53
C GLN A 61 8.81 -8.88 -52.36
N PHE A 62 9.50 -7.77 -52.64
CA PHE A 62 9.89 -6.80 -51.62
C PHE A 62 8.68 -6.02 -51.11
N VAL A 63 7.79 -5.56 -52.00
CA VAL A 63 6.53 -4.88 -51.65
C VAL A 63 5.63 -5.78 -50.80
N ASP A 64 5.46 -7.05 -51.18
CA ASP A 64 4.66 -8.02 -50.42
C ASP A 64 5.24 -8.24 -49.02
N ARG A 65 6.56 -8.46 -48.91
CA ARG A 65 7.24 -8.64 -47.62
C ARG A 65 7.20 -7.40 -46.73
N THR A 66 7.35 -6.21 -47.32
CA THR A 66 7.31 -4.96 -46.56
C THR A 66 5.90 -4.68 -46.07
N THR A 67 4.90 -4.86 -46.93
CA THR A 67 3.48 -4.74 -46.57
C THR A 67 3.11 -5.66 -45.41
N GLN A 68 3.53 -6.93 -45.44
CA GLN A 68 3.31 -7.87 -44.34
C GLN A 68 3.94 -7.39 -43.02
N ARG A 69 5.20 -6.93 -43.06
CA ARG A 69 5.88 -6.44 -41.85
C ARG A 69 5.24 -5.19 -41.28
N PHE A 70 4.77 -4.27 -42.12
CA PHE A 70 4.06 -3.09 -41.66
C PHE A 70 2.76 -3.47 -40.96
N HIS A 71 2.01 -4.41 -41.52
CA HIS A 71 0.78 -4.90 -40.89
C HIS A 71 1.05 -5.59 -39.54
N GLU A 72 2.05 -6.47 -39.46
CA GLU A 72 2.46 -7.14 -38.21
C GLU A 72 3.05 -6.16 -37.18
N TYR A 73 3.65 -5.05 -37.61
CA TYR A 73 4.15 -4.01 -36.73
C TYR A 73 2.99 -3.18 -36.16
N ASP A 74 2.05 -2.76 -37.01
CA ASP A 74 0.87 -2.01 -36.60
C ASP A 74 -0.01 -2.80 -35.64
N GLU A 75 -0.26 -4.09 -35.90
CA GLU A 75 -1.02 -4.94 -34.99
C GLU A 75 -0.33 -5.07 -33.61
N ARG A 76 0.99 -5.28 -33.59
CA ARG A 76 1.76 -5.30 -32.34
C ARG A 76 1.70 -3.97 -31.62
N MET A 77 1.79 -2.87 -32.36
CA MET A 77 1.77 -1.52 -31.81
C MET A 77 0.40 -1.21 -31.20
N GLN A 78 -0.69 -1.58 -31.88
CA GLN A 78 -2.05 -1.44 -31.35
C GLN A 78 -2.28 -2.33 -30.13
N SER A 79 -1.86 -3.60 -30.18
CA SER A 79 -1.98 -4.53 -29.04
C SER A 79 -1.27 -4.01 -27.79
N LYS A 80 -0.02 -3.54 -27.93
CA LYS A 80 0.73 -2.95 -26.80
C LYS A 80 0.09 -1.67 -26.26
N ARG A 81 -0.44 -0.82 -27.14
CA ARG A 81 -1.19 0.38 -26.72
C ARG A 81 -2.45 0.03 -25.94
N MET A 82 -3.18 -0.99 -26.38
CA MET A 82 -4.38 -1.48 -25.69
C MET A 82 -4.04 -2.03 -24.30
N GLN A 83 -3.00 -2.87 -24.20
CA GLN A 83 -2.52 -3.39 -22.92
C GLN A 83 -2.09 -2.29 -21.96
N CYS A 84 -1.38 -1.27 -22.45
CA CYS A 84 -0.97 -0.14 -21.61
C CYS A 84 -2.16 0.67 -21.12
N LYS A 85 -3.18 0.88 -21.97
CA LYS A 85 -4.42 1.58 -21.59
C LYS A 85 -5.20 0.80 -20.53
N GLU A 86 -5.41 -0.51 -20.72
CA GLU A 86 -6.09 -1.37 -19.75
C GLU A 86 -5.35 -1.42 -18.41
N GLN A 87 -4.02 -1.51 -18.45
CA GLN A 87 -3.18 -1.49 -17.25
C GLN A 87 -3.32 -0.15 -16.51
N CYS A 88 -3.29 0.96 -17.23
CA CYS A 88 -3.45 2.30 -16.65
C CYS A 88 -4.84 2.50 -16.05
N ASP A 89 -5.91 2.15 -16.78
CA ASP A 89 -7.29 2.23 -16.29
C ASP A 89 -7.47 1.39 -15.02
N LYS A 90 -6.87 0.20 -14.97
CA LYS A 90 -6.86 -0.68 -13.79
C LYS A 90 -6.12 -0.05 -12.60
N GLU A 91 -4.95 0.52 -12.83
CA GLU A 91 -4.17 1.18 -11.77
C GLU A 91 -4.91 2.41 -11.23
N ILE A 92 -5.53 3.21 -12.09
CA ILE A 92 -6.36 4.35 -11.70
C ILE A 92 -7.55 3.89 -10.85
N GLN A 93 -8.28 2.86 -11.27
CA GLN A 93 -9.39 2.30 -10.48
C GLN A 93 -8.93 1.82 -9.09
N ASN A 94 -7.76 1.19 -9.02
CA ASN A 94 -7.19 0.72 -7.76
C ASN A 94 -6.76 1.88 -6.85
N ILE A 95 -6.18 2.94 -7.43
CA ILE A 95 -5.85 4.18 -6.71
C ILE A 95 -7.12 4.82 -6.17
N ILE A 96 -8.18 4.98 -6.98
CA ILE A 96 -9.45 5.58 -6.55
C ILE A 96 -10.10 4.77 -5.41
N LEU A 97 -10.12 3.44 -5.53
CA LEU A 97 -10.64 2.56 -4.48
C LEU A 97 -9.85 2.68 -3.18
N LYS A 98 -8.52 2.73 -3.29
CA LYS A 98 -7.63 2.91 -2.14
C LYS A 98 -7.86 4.27 -1.46
N ASP A 99 -7.93 5.34 -2.24
CA ASP A 99 -8.13 6.71 -1.74
C ASP A 99 -9.48 6.86 -1.03
N LYS A 100 -10.53 6.24 -1.58
CA LYS A 100 -11.87 6.22 -0.97
C LYS A 100 -11.87 5.49 0.38
N LEU A 101 -11.15 4.37 0.49
CA LEU A 101 -11.00 3.63 1.74
C LEU A 101 -10.19 4.41 2.78
N GLU A 102 -9.08 5.03 2.38
CA GLU A 102 -8.28 5.88 3.28
C GLU A 102 -9.09 7.07 3.81
N LYS A 103 -9.94 7.66 2.96
CA LYS A 103 -10.83 8.75 3.37
C LYS A 103 -11.89 8.30 4.39
N GLU A 104 -12.57 7.17 4.13
CA GLU A 104 -13.55 6.61 5.08
C GLU A 104 -12.88 6.17 6.39
N LEU A 105 -11.63 5.70 6.35
CA LEU A 105 -10.84 5.36 7.52
C LEU A 105 -10.53 6.60 8.37
N MET A 106 -10.03 7.68 7.76
CA MET A 106 -9.67 8.90 8.49
C MET A 106 -10.89 9.55 9.14
N ASP A 107 -12.03 9.59 8.45
CA ASP A 107 -13.27 10.15 8.99
C ASP A 107 -13.75 9.37 10.23
N LYS A 108 -13.71 8.03 10.17
CA LYS A 108 -14.07 7.18 11.31
C LYS A 108 -13.11 7.30 12.49
N PHE A 109 -11.80 7.40 12.21
CA PHE A 109 -10.81 7.64 13.25
C PHE A 109 -11.02 8.99 13.93
N ALA A 110 -11.34 10.04 13.17
CA ALA A 110 -11.66 11.36 13.73
C ALA A 110 -12.89 11.29 14.65
N THR A 111 -13.97 10.61 14.24
CA THR A 111 -15.16 10.44 15.10
C THR A 111 -14.90 9.62 16.36
N LEU A 112 -14.11 8.54 16.28
CA LEU A 112 -13.76 7.76 17.46
C LEU A 112 -12.88 8.56 18.43
N GLN A 113 -11.97 9.38 17.91
CA GLN A 113 -11.12 10.22 18.74
C GLN A 113 -11.94 11.28 19.50
N THR A 114 -12.98 11.84 18.90
CA THR A 114 -13.90 12.76 19.60
C THR A 114 -14.75 12.06 20.66
N ASP A 115 -15.23 10.84 20.41
CA ASP A 115 -16.04 10.08 21.38
C ASP A 115 -15.21 9.66 22.61
N ILE A 116 -13.94 9.28 22.40
CA ILE A 116 -13.03 8.89 23.48
C ILE A 116 -12.66 10.07 24.37
N GLN A 117 -12.50 11.27 23.79
CA GLN A 117 -12.31 12.48 24.59
C GLN A 117 -13.55 12.76 25.43
N SER A 118 -14.76 12.58 24.88
CA SER A 118 -16.03 12.74 25.61
C SER A 118 -16.15 11.80 26.83
N ASP A 119 -15.76 10.54 26.69
CA ASP A 119 -15.93 9.52 27.75
C ASP A 119 -14.84 9.56 28.83
N ALA A 120 -13.68 10.15 28.55
CA ALA A 120 -12.61 10.33 29.54
C ALA A 120 -12.89 11.44 30.58
N ILE A 121 -13.91 12.27 30.35
CA ILE A 121 -14.10 13.56 31.04
C ILE A 121 -14.68 13.49 32.47
N PRO A 122 -15.12 12.35 33.03
CA PRO A 122 -15.23 12.28 34.48
C PRO A 122 -14.74 10.95 35.04
N THR A 123 -13.43 10.70 34.95
CA THR A 123 -12.75 9.80 35.92
C THR A 123 -11.72 10.55 36.78
N CYS A 124 -11.60 11.87 36.64
CA CYS A 124 -10.94 12.74 37.63
C CYS A 124 -11.86 12.82 38.85
N ASP A 125 -11.70 11.82 39.70
CA ASP A 125 -12.61 11.48 40.78
C ASP A 125 -12.84 12.66 41.76
N LYS A 126 -14.11 12.99 41.92
CA LYS A 126 -14.72 13.88 42.92
C LYS A 126 -14.19 13.61 44.34
N SER A 127 -13.63 12.42 44.58
CA SER A 127 -13.10 11.93 45.84
C SER A 127 -11.81 12.59 46.33
N THR A 128 -10.98 13.17 45.45
CA THR A 128 -9.60 13.48 45.87
C THR A 128 -9.53 14.70 46.80
N PHE A 129 -10.27 15.78 46.51
CA PHE A 129 -10.35 16.93 47.43
C PHE A 129 -11.53 16.84 48.42
N LYS A 130 -12.29 15.72 48.40
CA LYS A 130 -13.51 15.51 49.20
C LYS A 130 -14.49 16.70 49.11
N ILE A 131 -14.71 17.21 47.89
CA ILE A 131 -15.59 18.35 47.64
C ILE A 131 -16.93 17.81 47.15
N GLU A 132 -17.92 17.73 48.03
CA GLU A 132 -19.25 17.21 47.70
C GLU A 132 -20.16 18.27 47.03
N GLU A 133 -20.04 19.55 47.40
CA GLU A 133 -20.79 20.67 46.82
C GLU A 133 -19.95 21.96 46.85
N LEU A 134 -19.85 22.65 45.71
CA LEU A 134 -19.35 24.02 45.62
C LEU A 134 -20.55 24.97 45.52
N SER A 135 -20.49 26.15 46.15
CA SER A 135 -21.67 27.05 46.19
C SER A 135 -21.93 27.79 44.87
N ILE A 136 -21.11 27.60 43.84
CA ILE A 136 -21.24 28.25 42.51
C ILE A 136 -21.67 27.25 41.42
N GLY A 137 -21.82 25.96 41.74
CA GLY A 137 -22.20 24.90 40.79
C GLY A 137 -21.58 23.56 41.18
N SER A 138 -21.83 22.49 40.42
CA SER A 138 -21.08 21.24 40.59
C SER A 138 -19.69 21.35 39.98
N LEU A 139 -18.70 20.63 40.55
CA LEU A 139 -17.38 20.44 39.94
C LEU A 139 -17.47 19.97 38.47
N ASP A 140 -18.53 19.21 38.16
CA ASP A 140 -18.87 18.73 36.81
C ASP A 140 -19.18 19.87 35.81
N SER A 141 -19.57 21.06 36.28
CA SER A 141 -19.77 22.23 35.41
C SER A 141 -18.47 22.95 35.05
N ILE A 142 -17.46 22.82 35.91
CA ILE A 142 -16.15 23.50 35.78
C ILE A 142 -15.17 22.62 34.99
N ILE A 143 -15.21 21.30 35.20
CA ILE A 143 -14.40 20.31 34.50
C ILE A 143 -15.23 19.79 33.31
N ASN A 144 -15.06 20.41 32.14
CA ASN A 144 -15.73 20.02 30.90
C ASN A 144 -14.70 19.59 29.84
N THR A 145 -15.17 19.20 28.65
CA THR A 145 -14.35 18.76 27.51
C THR A 145 -13.22 19.70 27.11
N ASN A 146 -13.38 21.00 27.39
CA ASN A 146 -12.45 22.04 26.94
C ASN A 146 -11.59 22.59 28.09
N THR A 147 -11.98 22.36 29.34
CA THR A 147 -11.36 22.96 30.53
C THR A 147 -10.67 21.96 31.45
N TYR A 148 -10.85 20.65 31.24
CA TYR A 148 -10.26 19.62 32.10
C TYR A 148 -8.72 19.59 32.07
N THR A 149 -8.10 20.11 31.01
CA THR A 149 -6.64 20.25 30.88
C THR A 149 -6.10 21.55 31.46
N ASP A 150 -6.98 22.50 31.82
CA ASP A 150 -6.56 23.80 32.34
C ASP A 150 -6.34 23.73 33.86
N VAL A 151 -5.11 23.35 34.21
CA VAL A 151 -4.61 23.28 35.58
C VAL A 151 -4.84 24.61 36.32
N THR A 152 -4.66 25.75 35.65
CA THR A 152 -4.73 27.07 36.30
C THR A 152 -6.15 27.46 36.66
N LEU A 153 -7.12 27.13 35.80
CA LEU A 153 -8.54 27.31 36.11
C LEU A 153 -8.95 26.40 37.26
N ILE A 154 -8.64 25.10 37.18
CA ILE A 154 -9.07 24.12 38.19
C ILE A 154 -8.44 24.44 39.55
N SER A 155 -7.12 24.67 39.60
CA SER A 155 -6.43 25.03 40.84
C SER A 155 -6.90 26.38 41.40
N GLY A 156 -7.18 27.37 40.54
CA GLY A 156 -7.72 28.67 40.94
C GLY A 156 -9.11 28.58 41.58
N PHE A 157 -9.99 27.74 41.04
CA PHE A 157 -11.30 27.47 41.63
C PHE A 157 -11.19 26.78 43.00
N ILE A 158 -10.38 25.73 43.11
CA ILE A 158 -10.17 24.99 44.37
C ILE A 158 -9.53 25.91 45.41
N GLN A 159 -8.58 26.75 45.01
CA GLN A 159 -7.94 27.71 45.90
C GLN A 159 -8.93 28.76 46.41
N THR A 160 -9.80 29.28 45.55
CA THR A 160 -10.84 30.26 45.92
C THR A 160 -11.79 29.67 46.96
N GLU A 161 -12.19 28.40 46.79
CA GLU A 161 -13.07 27.70 47.74
C GLU A 161 -12.36 27.34 49.05
N TYR A 162 -11.09 26.94 48.98
CA TYR A 162 -10.24 26.75 50.17
C TYR A 162 -10.13 28.03 51.02
N SER A 163 -9.94 29.18 50.37
CA SER A 163 -9.92 30.48 51.03
C SER A 163 -11.28 30.90 51.57
N ARG A 164 -12.37 30.69 50.79
CA ARG A 164 -13.75 31.01 51.19
C ARG A 164 -14.19 30.25 52.44
N LEU A 165 -13.79 28.98 52.56
CA LEU A 165 -14.10 28.13 53.71
C LEU A 165 -13.24 28.44 54.95
N GLY A 166 -12.32 29.41 54.86
CA GLY A 166 -11.49 29.84 55.98
C GLY A 166 -10.39 28.83 56.35
N CYS A 167 -10.01 27.92 55.46
CA CYS A 167 -9.06 26.84 55.75
C CYS A 167 -7.66 27.31 56.20
N GLY A 168 -7.30 28.56 55.89
CA GLY A 168 -6.03 29.20 56.27
C GLY A 168 -6.08 30.01 57.57
N ASP A 169 -7.24 30.10 58.22
CA ASP A 169 -7.39 30.89 59.45
C ASP A 169 -6.99 30.05 60.68
N ILE A 170 -5.92 30.49 61.34
CA ILE A 170 -5.30 29.82 62.49
C ILE A 170 -6.26 29.81 63.69
N LEU A 171 -7.17 30.80 63.77
CA LEU A 171 -8.06 31.01 64.91
C LEU A 171 -9.34 30.17 64.81
N THR A 172 -9.88 29.98 63.61
CA THR A 172 -11.17 29.29 63.44
C THR A 172 -11.03 27.79 63.15
N ARG A 173 -9.85 27.31 62.67
CA ARG A 173 -9.57 25.90 62.28
C ARG A 173 -10.82 25.16 61.82
N PRO A 174 -11.43 25.61 60.71
CA PRO A 174 -12.68 25.04 60.26
C PRO A 174 -12.52 23.56 59.93
N ASN A 175 -13.33 22.70 60.56
CA ASN A 175 -13.33 21.25 60.34
C ASN A 175 -14.09 20.89 59.05
N LYS A 176 -13.70 21.49 57.93
CA LYS A 176 -14.26 21.19 56.61
C LYS A 176 -13.38 20.16 55.90
N PRO A 177 -13.98 19.23 55.12
CA PRO A 177 -13.25 18.12 54.49
C PRO A 177 -12.02 18.55 53.68
N ILE A 178 -12.15 19.61 52.87
CA ILE A 178 -11.05 20.16 52.06
C ILE A 178 -9.93 20.76 52.91
N CYS A 179 -10.25 21.44 54.02
CA CYS A 179 -9.26 22.03 54.91
C CYS A 179 -8.43 20.93 55.59
N THR A 180 -9.12 19.91 56.11
CA THR A 180 -8.48 18.76 56.76
C THR A 180 -7.60 17.99 55.78
N PHE A 181 -8.12 17.70 54.58
CA PHE A 181 -7.39 16.97 53.55
C PHE A 181 -6.08 17.67 53.14
N VAL A 182 -6.15 18.96 52.80
CA VAL A 182 -4.98 19.73 52.36
C VAL A 182 -3.95 19.84 53.49
N ASN A 183 -4.38 20.12 54.73
CA ASN A 183 -3.47 20.28 55.86
C ASN A 183 -2.79 18.96 56.27
N GLU A 184 -3.52 17.84 56.30
CA GLU A 184 -2.96 16.51 56.58
C GLU A 184 -1.95 16.08 55.51
N ARG A 185 -2.28 16.28 54.23
CA ARG A 185 -1.40 15.93 53.11
C ARG A 185 -0.16 16.81 53.07
N ILE A 186 -0.28 18.12 53.29
CA ILE A 186 0.89 19.01 53.40
C ILE A 186 1.81 18.52 54.52
N GLY A 187 1.25 18.22 55.70
CA GLY A 187 2.02 17.69 56.84
C GLY A 187 2.72 16.36 56.53
N ALA A 188 2.12 15.49 55.73
CA ALA A 188 2.71 14.23 55.29
C ALA A 188 3.79 14.40 54.20
N THR A 189 3.68 15.44 53.37
CA THR A 189 4.56 15.67 52.21
C THR A 189 5.79 16.52 52.58
N SER A 190 5.66 17.40 53.58
CA SER A 190 6.74 18.26 54.05
C SER A 190 7.73 17.50 54.95
N ARG A 191 8.79 16.94 54.37
CA ARG A 191 10.01 16.51 55.09
C ARG A 191 10.83 17.72 55.60
N GLY A 192 10.19 18.64 56.32
CA GLY A 192 10.83 19.82 56.89
C GLY A 192 10.86 21.08 56.01
N THR A 193 10.36 21.04 54.78
CA THR A 193 10.13 22.23 53.94
C THR A 193 8.65 22.61 54.00
N GLY A 194 8.33 23.79 54.54
CA GLY A 194 6.96 24.29 54.56
C GLY A 194 6.43 24.49 53.16
N VAL A 195 5.40 23.73 52.77
CA VAL A 195 4.71 23.88 51.48
C VAL A 195 3.48 24.75 51.69
N SER A 196 3.33 25.79 50.87
CA SER A 196 2.13 26.62 50.87
C SER A 196 0.92 25.80 50.38
N PRO A 197 -0.27 25.94 51.00
CA PRO A 197 -1.50 25.31 50.50
C PRO A 197 -1.78 25.60 49.03
N LYS A 198 -1.40 26.79 48.53
CA LYS A 198 -1.51 27.15 47.12
C LYS A 198 -0.72 26.19 46.22
N ASN A 199 0.57 26.06 46.48
CA ASN A 199 1.48 25.26 45.66
C ASN A 199 1.09 23.77 45.75
N PHE A 200 0.63 23.32 46.92
CA PHE A 200 0.15 21.95 47.09
C PHE A 200 -1.08 21.67 46.21
N ILE A 201 -2.06 22.58 46.18
CA ILE A 201 -3.26 22.44 45.35
C ILE A 201 -2.88 22.43 43.87
N GLU A 202 -2.01 23.34 43.44
CA GLU A 202 -1.53 23.43 42.05
C GLU A 202 -0.85 22.13 41.60
N THR A 203 0.15 21.65 42.34
CA THR A 203 0.85 20.40 42.01
C THR A 203 -0.07 19.18 42.04
N THR A 204 -1.04 19.14 42.97
CA THR A 204 -2.01 18.05 43.03
C THR A 204 -2.92 18.05 41.79
N VAL A 205 -3.39 19.22 41.36
CA VAL A 205 -4.18 19.37 40.14
C VAL A 205 -3.35 19.01 38.89
N GLU A 206 -2.08 19.42 38.82
CA GLU A 206 -1.16 19.01 37.74
C GLU A 206 -1.05 17.48 37.64
N THR A 207 -0.86 16.80 38.77
CA THR A 207 -0.77 15.33 38.78
C THR A 207 -2.07 14.67 38.34
N MET A 208 -3.22 15.24 38.69
CA MET A 208 -4.53 14.74 38.26
C MET A 208 -4.74 14.90 36.75
N VAL A 209 -4.42 16.08 36.22
CA VAL A 209 -4.55 16.34 34.78
C VAL A 209 -3.63 15.40 34.00
N SER A 210 -2.40 15.20 34.46
CA SER A 210 -1.47 14.26 33.83
C SER A 210 -1.95 12.80 33.91
N GLU A 211 -2.51 12.38 35.04
CA GLU A 211 -3.06 11.03 35.20
C GLU A 211 -4.30 10.84 34.31
N ALA A 212 -5.20 11.82 34.25
CA ALA A 212 -6.37 11.81 33.37
C ALA A 212 -5.99 11.78 31.89
N GLU A 213 -4.98 12.56 31.47
CA GLU A 213 -4.43 12.50 30.11
C GLU A 213 -3.84 11.11 29.80
N SER A 214 -3.15 10.50 30.77
CA SER A 214 -2.59 9.15 30.58
C SER A 214 -3.66 8.07 30.45
N VAL A 215 -4.74 8.17 31.23
CA VAL A 215 -5.89 7.24 31.17
C VAL A 215 -6.65 7.43 29.86
N ALA A 216 -6.86 8.67 29.43
CA ALA A 216 -7.47 8.98 28.15
C ALA A 216 -6.63 8.43 26.97
N ALA A 217 -5.31 8.61 27.02
CA ALA A 217 -4.41 8.06 26.01
C ALA A 217 -4.40 6.52 26.00
N ALA A 218 -4.41 5.87 27.17
CA ALA A 218 -4.48 4.42 27.27
C ALA A 218 -5.81 3.86 26.74
N LYS A 219 -6.93 4.51 27.05
CA LYS A 219 -8.25 4.14 26.51
C LYS A 219 -8.36 4.39 25.01
N ALA A 220 -7.78 5.48 24.51
CA ALA A 220 -7.65 5.73 23.08
C ALA A 220 -6.86 4.62 22.38
N ALA A 221 -5.74 4.19 22.97
CA ALA A 221 -4.92 3.11 22.44
C ALA A 221 -5.65 1.75 22.48
N GLU A 222 -6.38 1.44 23.55
CA GLU A 222 -7.16 0.20 23.68
C GLU A 222 -8.30 0.13 22.63
N VAL A 223 -9.07 1.20 22.48
CA VAL A 223 -10.16 1.28 21.49
C VAL A 223 -9.60 1.22 20.07
N ALA A 224 -8.50 1.93 19.80
CA ALA A 224 -7.81 1.85 18.51
C ALA A 224 -7.33 0.42 18.24
N ALA A 225 -6.71 -0.25 19.22
CA ALA A 225 -6.23 -1.63 19.09
C ALA A 225 -7.36 -2.63 18.85
N ALA A 226 -8.54 -2.44 19.47
CA ALA A 226 -9.69 -3.31 19.29
C ALA A 226 -10.39 -3.11 17.93
N LYS A 227 -10.50 -1.86 17.46
CA LYS A 227 -11.21 -1.51 16.21
C LYS A 227 -10.36 -1.70 14.94
N THR A 228 -9.04 -1.56 15.04
CA THR A 228 -8.10 -1.75 13.91
C THR A 228 -8.24 -3.13 13.23
N PRO A 229 -8.22 -4.28 13.92
CA PRO A 229 -8.27 -5.60 13.27
C PRO A 229 -9.62 -5.90 12.61
N GLU A 230 -10.74 -5.48 13.22
CA GLU A 230 -12.07 -5.63 12.64
C GLU A 230 -12.18 -4.82 11.34
N PHE A 231 -11.64 -3.60 11.36
CA PHE A 231 -11.64 -2.71 10.20
C PHE A 231 -10.70 -3.19 9.09
N THR A 232 -9.46 -3.60 9.40
CA THR A 232 -8.53 -4.12 8.38
C THR A 232 -9.09 -5.36 7.71
N THR A 233 -9.70 -6.28 8.47
CA THR A 233 -10.33 -7.49 7.93
C THR A 233 -11.45 -7.16 6.94
N ARG A 234 -12.35 -6.25 7.32
CA ARG A 234 -13.50 -5.85 6.47
C ARG A 234 -13.05 -5.21 5.16
N ASN A 235 -12.01 -4.37 5.21
CA ASN A 235 -11.54 -3.67 4.02
C ASN A 235 -10.69 -4.55 3.11
N ILE A 236 -9.87 -5.45 3.66
CA ILE A 236 -9.19 -6.48 2.87
C ILE A 236 -10.24 -7.33 2.14
N ALA A 237 -11.30 -7.77 2.83
CA ALA A 237 -12.38 -8.53 2.21
C ALA A 237 -13.11 -7.74 1.10
N ALA A 238 -13.33 -6.43 1.28
CA ALA A 238 -13.94 -5.58 0.26
C ALA A 238 -13.04 -5.43 -0.99
N VAL A 239 -11.73 -5.27 -0.80
CA VAL A 239 -10.75 -5.21 -1.89
C VAL A 239 -10.65 -6.56 -2.61
N GLU A 240 -10.61 -7.68 -1.89
CA GLU A 240 -10.63 -9.01 -2.48
C GLU A 240 -11.91 -9.25 -3.30
N ALA A 241 -13.08 -8.85 -2.79
CA ALA A 241 -14.37 -8.96 -3.49
C ALA A 241 -14.44 -8.09 -4.76
N ALA A 242 -13.86 -6.89 -4.73
CA ALA A 242 -13.82 -6.01 -5.91
C ALA A 242 -12.83 -6.51 -6.97
N THR A 243 -11.74 -7.18 -6.56
CA THR A 243 -10.68 -7.61 -7.47
C THR A 243 -10.89 -9.02 -8.04
N THR A 244 -11.59 -9.90 -7.32
CA THR A 244 -12.01 -11.26 -7.76
C THR A 244 -12.54 -11.34 -9.19
N PRO A 245 -13.50 -10.51 -9.61
CA PRO A 245 -14.08 -10.62 -10.94
C PRO A 245 -13.11 -10.31 -12.07
N TYR A 246 -12.01 -9.59 -11.80
CA TYR A 246 -11.03 -9.23 -12.81
C TYR A 246 -9.92 -10.27 -12.97
N TYR A 247 -9.41 -10.84 -11.88
CA TYR A 247 -8.31 -11.82 -12.00
C TYR A 247 -8.78 -13.23 -12.35
N THR A 248 -10.01 -13.60 -11.98
CA THR A 248 -10.58 -14.93 -12.28
C THR A 248 -10.63 -15.25 -13.78
N PRO A 249 -11.15 -14.37 -14.67
CA PRO A 249 -11.14 -14.63 -16.10
C PRO A 249 -9.72 -14.65 -16.68
N ILE A 250 -8.83 -13.78 -16.21
CA ILE A 250 -7.43 -13.74 -16.68
C ILE A 250 -6.72 -15.06 -16.40
N ILE A 251 -6.84 -15.60 -15.18
CA ILE A 251 -6.25 -16.89 -14.80
C ILE A 251 -6.86 -18.02 -15.64
N ALA A 252 -8.18 -18.01 -15.84
CA ALA A 252 -8.85 -19.01 -16.67
C ALA A 252 -8.36 -18.97 -18.13
N SER A 253 -8.14 -17.78 -18.71
CA SER A 253 -7.59 -17.63 -20.06
C SER A 253 -6.16 -18.17 -20.19
N ILE A 254 -5.29 -17.93 -19.20
CA ILE A 254 -3.91 -18.46 -19.20
C ILE A 254 -3.92 -19.99 -19.18
N ILE A 255 -4.71 -20.59 -18.29
CA ILE A 255 -4.85 -22.04 -18.20
C ILE A 255 -5.37 -22.63 -19.52
N ALA A 256 -6.35 -21.98 -20.15
CA ALA A 256 -6.86 -22.42 -21.45
C ALA A 256 -5.77 -22.42 -22.53
N ILE A 257 -4.92 -21.39 -22.58
CA ILE A 257 -3.79 -21.32 -23.53
C ILE A 257 -2.78 -22.43 -23.27
N GLU A 258 -2.40 -22.69 -22.02
CA GLU A 258 -1.46 -23.76 -21.67
C GLU A 258 -1.95 -25.15 -22.12
N VAL A 259 -3.25 -25.43 -21.96
CA VAL A 259 -3.86 -26.69 -22.40
C VAL A 259 -3.81 -26.84 -23.91
N ILE A 260 -4.12 -25.78 -24.67
CA ILE A 260 -4.05 -25.80 -26.14
C ILE A 260 -2.61 -26.08 -26.61
N VAL A 261 -1.62 -25.41 -26.02
CA VAL A 261 -0.20 -25.60 -26.33
C VAL A 261 0.22 -27.05 -26.05
N LEU A 262 -0.16 -27.62 -24.90
CA LEU A 262 0.11 -29.01 -24.56
C LEU A 262 -0.46 -30.00 -25.60
N ILE A 263 -1.71 -29.81 -26.01
CA ILE A 263 -2.35 -30.64 -27.04
C ILE A 263 -1.58 -30.55 -28.37
N MET A 264 -1.20 -29.34 -28.80
CA MET A 264 -0.41 -29.15 -30.02
C MET A 264 0.94 -29.88 -29.96
N VAL A 265 1.64 -29.84 -28.82
CA VAL A 265 2.91 -30.55 -28.62
C VAL A 265 2.71 -32.07 -28.73
N ILE A 266 1.66 -32.62 -28.10
CA ILE A 266 1.36 -34.05 -28.17
C ILE A 266 1.07 -34.48 -29.62
N ILE A 267 0.21 -33.74 -30.33
CA ILE A 267 -0.12 -34.02 -31.74
C ILE A 267 1.15 -33.94 -32.60
N TYR A 268 1.98 -32.91 -32.39
CA TYR A 268 3.25 -32.74 -33.09
C TYR A 268 4.18 -33.94 -32.88
N LEU A 269 4.32 -34.43 -31.64
CA LEU A 269 5.14 -35.60 -31.33
C LEU A 269 4.59 -36.87 -32.01
N ILE A 270 3.28 -37.09 -32.01
CA ILE A 270 2.64 -38.22 -32.70
C ILE A 270 2.91 -38.16 -34.21
N LEU A 271 2.71 -37.00 -34.84
CA LEU A 271 2.95 -36.81 -36.28
C LEU A 271 4.43 -36.99 -36.64
N ARG A 272 5.34 -36.46 -35.81
CA ARG A 272 6.79 -36.62 -35.97
C ARG A 272 7.20 -38.09 -35.86
N TYR A 273 6.64 -38.81 -34.89
CA TYR A 273 6.87 -40.24 -34.72
C TYR A 273 6.39 -41.05 -35.94
N ARG A 274 5.18 -40.78 -36.43
CA ARG A 274 4.62 -41.42 -37.64
C ARG A 274 5.47 -41.15 -38.89
N ARG A 275 5.94 -39.91 -39.10
CA ARG A 275 6.83 -39.56 -40.22
C ARG A 275 8.14 -40.35 -40.16
N LYS A 276 8.80 -40.40 -38.99
CA LYS A 276 10.02 -41.19 -38.82
C LYS A 276 9.80 -42.68 -39.13
N LYS A 277 8.70 -43.27 -38.65
CA LYS A 277 8.36 -44.68 -38.94
C LYS A 277 8.12 -44.92 -40.43
N LYS A 278 7.42 -44.02 -41.12
CA LYS A 278 7.20 -44.10 -42.58
C LYS A 278 8.51 -44.04 -43.37
N MET A 279 9.44 -43.17 -42.98
CA MET A 279 10.75 -43.06 -43.63
C MET A 279 11.61 -44.31 -43.42
N LYS A 280 11.63 -44.89 -42.22
CA LYS A 280 12.33 -46.16 -41.95
C LYS A 280 11.80 -47.31 -42.81
N LYS A 281 10.47 -47.44 -42.94
CA LYS A 281 9.85 -48.44 -43.82
C LYS A 281 10.25 -48.24 -45.28
N LYS A 282 10.18 -47.01 -45.81
CA LYS A 282 10.62 -46.71 -47.18
C LYS A 282 12.07 -47.12 -47.44
N LEU A 283 12.96 -46.88 -46.48
CA LEU A 283 14.38 -47.23 -46.61
C LEU A 283 14.59 -48.75 -46.71
N GLN A 284 13.80 -49.56 -45.99
CA GLN A 284 13.83 -51.02 -46.08
C GLN A 284 13.35 -51.52 -47.45
N TYR A 285 12.26 -50.96 -47.99
CA TYR A 285 11.78 -51.34 -49.32
C TYR A 285 12.78 -50.98 -50.44
N ILE A 286 13.47 -49.84 -50.35
CA ILE A 286 14.50 -49.45 -51.33
C ILE A 286 15.69 -50.42 -51.30
N LYS A 287 16.06 -50.94 -50.12
CA LYS A 287 17.15 -51.93 -50.01
C LYS A 287 16.79 -53.26 -50.68
N LEU A 288 15.56 -53.76 -50.46
CA LEU A 288 15.09 -55.03 -51.05
C LEU A 288 14.97 -54.99 -52.59
N LEU A 289 14.80 -53.82 -53.20
CA LEU A 289 14.69 -53.66 -54.65
C LEU A 289 16.05 -53.55 -55.37
N LYS A 290 17.15 -53.44 -54.62
CA LYS A 290 18.51 -53.28 -55.18
C LYS A 290 19.34 -54.58 -55.16
N GLU A 291 18.87 -55.60 -54.46
CA GLU A 291 19.34 -57.00 -54.58
C GLU A 291 18.58 -57.70 -55.69
#